data_AF-A0A7S1LIS5-F1
#
_entry.id   AF-A0A7S1LIS5-F1
#
_cell.length_a   1.000
_cell.length_b   1.000
_cell.length_c   1.000
_cell.angle_alpha   90.00
_cell.angle_beta   90.00
_cell.angle_gamma   90.00
#
_symmetry.space_group_name_H-M   'P 1'
#
loop_
_entity.id
_entity.type
_entity.pdbx_description
1 polymer ?
#
loop_
_entity_poly.entity_id
_entity_poly.type
_entity_poly.pdbx_seq_one_letter_code
_entity_poly.pdbx_strand_id
1 'polypeptide(L)'
;CGGPAATAAGACQEGTPAFDLDKNDDILYTYDVRWTYSDVRWASRWDGYLKMTGGQIHWFAILNSLLILLFLSGMVAMILLRTLHRDITQYNEVATAEEVREETGWKLVHGDVFRRPQHSTMLAVSVGSGMQVLGMSVVTLIFALLGFLSPAHRGALLQSMMLLFTLMGVLAGYTASRLCRIFEGDEGRWKRTTLLTAFLYPGAFFVIFFILNLCIWGEKSSGAVPFTTMFALLVLWFGVSVPLVFFGAYIGFKKAAIELPVRTNPMPRAIPMQPWFAQPLFTSLVGGILPFGAVFTELFFIMSSLWLHQFYYLFGFLALVLVIVVVTCAEISIALTYFQLTSEDYNWWWTSFFASGSSALYVFLYSILYFASRLQIERLVSVMLYFGYMSIIAVMFALLTGAIGTIASFIFVRAIYGSIKID
;
A
#
# COMPACT_ATOMS: atom_id res chain seq x y z
N CYS A 1 -3.65 2.94 51.74
CA CYS A 1 -2.81 3.98 52.37
C CYS A 1 -1.32 3.62 52.31
N GLY A 2 -0.74 3.47 51.11
CA GLY A 2 0.68 3.07 50.95
C GLY A 2 1.57 4.11 50.27
N GLY A 3 1.02 5.27 49.90
CA GLY A 3 1.74 6.33 49.21
C GLY A 3 2.17 7.46 50.16
N PRO A 4 3.32 8.11 49.92
CA PRO A 4 3.85 9.19 50.77
C PRO A 4 2.94 10.43 50.86
N ALA A 5 1.94 10.56 49.98
CA ALA A 5 0.93 11.62 50.05
C ALA A 5 -0.17 11.34 51.09
N ALA A 6 -0.42 10.08 51.45
CA ALA A 6 -1.50 9.71 52.38
C ALA A 6 -1.16 10.08 53.83
N THR A 7 0.13 10.15 54.17
CA THR A 7 0.61 10.52 55.51
C THR A 7 0.63 12.03 55.76
N ALA A 8 0.66 12.86 54.71
CA ALA A 8 0.79 14.32 54.86
C ALA A 8 -0.53 15.05 55.13
N ALA A 9 -1.69 14.43 54.86
CA ALA A 9 -3.00 15.09 54.92
C ALA A 9 -3.96 14.53 55.99
N GLY A 10 -3.53 13.64 56.88
CA GLY A 10 -4.42 13.03 57.88
C GLY A 10 -5.57 12.21 57.27
N ALA A 11 -5.40 11.73 56.04
CA ALA A 11 -6.48 11.16 55.23
C ALA A 11 -6.81 9.69 55.53
N CYS A 12 -6.06 9.01 56.39
CA CYS A 12 -6.38 7.65 56.83
C CYS A 12 -6.50 7.61 58.36
N GLN A 13 -7.73 7.52 58.87
CA GLN A 13 -8.01 7.19 60.27
C GLN A 13 -7.85 5.68 60.48
N GLU A 14 -7.30 5.27 61.62
CA GLU A 14 -7.24 3.86 62.01
C GLU A 14 -8.66 3.26 62.02
N GLY A 15 -8.91 2.26 61.18
CA GLY A 15 -10.21 1.57 61.08
C GLY A 15 -10.91 1.66 59.73
N THR A 16 -10.37 2.38 58.73
CA THR A 16 -10.90 2.30 57.35
C THR A 16 -10.72 0.88 56.80
N PRO A 17 -11.81 0.19 56.38
CA PRO A 17 -11.72 -1.15 55.83
C PRO A 17 -10.81 -1.18 54.60
N ALA A 18 -10.10 -2.29 54.41
CA ALA A 18 -9.29 -2.50 53.21
C ALA A 18 -10.21 -2.39 51.98
N PHE A 19 -9.81 -1.56 51.01
CA PHE A 19 -10.56 -1.39 49.78
C PHE A 19 -10.62 -2.71 49.02
N ASP A 20 -11.82 -3.24 48.85
CA ASP A 20 -12.10 -4.53 48.21
C ASP A 20 -12.42 -4.29 46.73
N LEU A 21 -11.44 -4.59 45.86
CA LEU A 21 -11.53 -4.36 44.41
C LEU A 21 -12.65 -5.16 43.72
N ASP A 22 -13.20 -6.17 44.39
CA ASP A 22 -14.25 -7.05 43.84
C ASP A 22 -15.67 -6.52 44.07
N LYS A 23 -15.83 -5.45 44.88
CA LYS A 23 -17.10 -4.76 45.05
C LYS A 23 -17.12 -3.53 44.15
N ASN A 24 -18.28 -3.30 43.52
CA ASN A 24 -18.58 -2.15 42.65
C ASN A 24 -18.65 -0.83 43.44
N ASP A 25 -17.68 -0.57 44.31
CA ASP A 25 -17.62 0.60 45.17
C ASP A 25 -17.09 1.80 44.37
N ASP A 26 -17.75 2.95 44.53
CA ASP A 26 -17.38 4.19 43.85
C ASP A 26 -16.01 4.71 44.38
N ILE A 27 -15.00 4.73 43.52
CA ILE A 27 -13.67 5.25 43.85
C ILE A 27 -13.63 6.76 43.58
N LEU A 28 -13.39 7.55 44.63
CA LEU A 28 -13.09 8.97 44.48
C LEU A 28 -11.63 9.15 44.05
N TYR A 29 -11.42 9.41 42.75
CA TYR A 29 -10.11 9.80 42.24
C TYR A 29 -9.88 11.30 42.44
N THR A 30 -8.85 11.65 43.23
CA THR A 30 -8.34 13.03 43.32
C THR A 30 -6.88 13.04 42.93
N TYR A 31 -6.47 14.05 42.16
CA TYR A 31 -5.08 14.29 41.83
C TYR A 31 -4.70 15.72 42.23
N ASP A 32 -3.46 15.91 42.67
CA ASP A 32 -2.87 17.23 42.89
C ASP A 32 -1.75 17.46 41.88
N VAL A 33 -1.61 18.69 41.40
CA VAL A 33 -0.61 19.06 40.39
C VAL A 33 0.25 20.18 40.94
N ARG A 34 1.54 19.88 41.16
CA ARG A 34 2.53 20.88 41.50
C ARG A 34 3.37 21.23 40.28
N TRP A 35 3.19 22.43 39.77
CA TRP A 35 4.01 22.95 38.67
C TRP A 35 5.36 23.43 39.19
N THR A 36 6.45 22.97 38.58
CA THR A 36 7.80 23.46 38.81
C THR A 36 8.31 24.14 37.55
N TYR A 37 9.06 25.23 37.74
CA TYR A 37 9.67 25.93 36.62
C TYR A 37 10.76 25.06 35.98
N SER A 38 10.83 25.08 34.65
CA SER A 38 11.82 24.37 33.85
C SER A 38 12.34 25.29 32.76
N ASP A 39 13.67 25.40 32.67
CA ASP A 39 14.36 26.19 31.63
C ASP A 39 14.19 25.63 30.22
N VAL A 40 13.63 24.42 30.08
CA VAL A 40 13.37 23.79 28.78
C VAL A 40 12.15 24.46 28.14
N ARG A 41 12.39 25.10 26.99
CA ARG A 41 11.34 25.69 26.15
C ARG A 41 10.27 24.64 25.83
N TRP A 42 9.00 25.04 25.84
CA TRP A 42 7.86 24.14 25.58
C TRP A 42 8.06 23.27 24.33
N ALA A 43 8.54 23.86 23.24
CA ALA A 43 8.77 23.17 21.97
C ALA A 43 9.76 21.99 22.07
N SER A 44 10.77 22.06 22.95
CA SER A 44 11.82 21.03 23.08
C SER A 44 11.56 20.04 24.23
N ARG A 45 10.43 20.16 24.94
CA ARG A 45 10.10 19.23 26.05
C ARG A 45 9.79 17.81 25.58
N TRP A 46 9.34 17.67 24.34
CA TRP A 46 9.05 16.37 23.74
C TRP A 46 10.32 15.64 23.26
N ASP A 47 11.42 16.34 23.02
CA ASP A 47 12.65 15.76 22.45
C ASP A 47 13.21 14.63 23.31
N GLY A 48 13.04 14.69 24.63
CA GLY A 48 13.47 13.64 25.56
C GLY A 48 12.70 12.33 25.39
N TYR A 49 11.41 12.40 25.06
CA TYR A 49 10.54 11.23 24.85
C TYR A 49 10.60 10.69 23.43
N LEU A 50 11.01 11.52 22.46
CA LEU A 50 11.10 11.19 21.05
C LEU A 50 12.47 10.62 20.64
N LYS A 51 13.45 10.60 21.56
CA LYS A 51 14.75 9.94 21.36
C LYS A 51 14.59 8.42 21.36
N MET A 52 14.45 7.84 20.18
CA MET A 52 14.40 6.39 19.99
C MET A 52 15.81 5.79 19.94
N THR A 53 16.11 4.86 20.86
CA THR A 53 17.29 4.00 20.79
C THR A 53 17.05 2.92 19.73
N GLY A 54 17.74 2.98 18.60
CA GLY A 54 17.53 2.01 17.51
C GLY A 54 17.96 2.42 16.10
N GLY A 55 18.44 3.66 15.90
CA GLY A 55 18.80 4.18 14.57
C GLY A 55 19.77 3.30 13.77
N GLN A 56 20.66 2.55 14.44
CA GLN A 56 21.58 1.62 13.77
C GLN A 56 20.85 0.49 13.03
N ILE A 57 19.75 -0.02 13.58
CA ILE A 57 18.96 -1.09 12.96
C ILE A 57 18.25 -0.57 11.70
N HIS A 58 17.71 0.66 11.75
CA HIS A 58 17.10 1.31 10.59
C HIS A 58 18.12 1.50 9.45
N TRP A 59 19.31 2.05 9.77
CA TRP A 59 20.36 2.23 8.78
C TRP A 59 20.86 0.92 8.17
N PHE A 60 21.03 -0.13 8.97
CA PHE A 60 21.41 -1.45 8.46
C PHE A 60 20.36 -2.02 7.50
N ALA A 61 19.08 -1.89 7.85
CA ALA A 61 17.99 -2.34 6.99
C ALA A 61 17.92 -1.58 5.66
N ILE A 62 18.14 -0.27 5.71
CA ILE A 62 18.16 0.60 4.52
C ILE A 62 19.32 0.22 3.62
N LEU A 63 20.53 0.02 4.17
CA LEU A 63 21.69 -0.40 3.38
C LEU A 63 21.46 -1.74 2.68
N ASN A 64 20.89 -2.73 3.37
CA ASN A 64 20.57 -4.02 2.77
C ASN A 64 19.52 -3.88 1.66
N SER A 65 18.49 -3.06 1.88
CA SER A 65 17.46 -2.82 0.87
C SER A 65 17.98 -2.06 -0.34
N LEU A 66 18.91 -1.11 -0.15
CA LEU A 66 19.59 -0.40 -1.23
C LEU A 66 20.51 -1.33 -2.04
N LEU A 67 21.16 -2.31 -1.42
CA LEU A 67 21.96 -3.30 -2.13
C LEU A 67 21.09 -4.17 -3.04
N ILE A 68 19.93 -4.63 -2.56
CA ILE A 68 18.95 -5.38 -3.35
C ILE A 68 18.45 -4.51 -4.51
N LEU A 69 18.11 -3.25 -4.24
CA LEU A 69 17.67 -2.29 -5.25
C LEU A 69 18.73 -2.09 -6.34
N LEU A 70 20.00 -1.89 -5.98
CA LEU A 70 21.09 -1.77 -6.97
C LEU A 70 21.21 -3.02 -7.86
N PHE A 71 21.07 -4.21 -7.29
CA PHE A 71 21.08 -5.45 -8.06
C PHE A 71 19.91 -5.53 -9.05
N LEU A 72 18.70 -5.18 -8.61
CA LEU A 72 17.49 -5.16 -9.45
C LEU A 72 17.56 -4.09 -10.54
N SER A 73 17.99 -2.87 -10.20
CA SER A 73 18.26 -1.81 -11.17
C SER A 73 19.27 -2.27 -12.22
N GLY A 74 20.34 -2.96 -11.81
CA GLY A 74 21.32 -3.55 -12.72
C GLY A 74 20.71 -4.59 -13.66
N MET A 75 19.84 -5.47 -13.16
CA MET A 75 19.13 -6.46 -13.97
C MET A 75 18.18 -5.80 -14.99
N VAL A 76 17.37 -4.83 -14.57
CA VAL A 76 16.46 -4.09 -15.46
C VAL A 76 17.26 -3.28 -16.49
N ALA A 77 18.35 -2.64 -16.09
CA ALA A 77 19.25 -1.94 -16.99
C ALA A 77 19.87 -2.90 -18.02
N MET A 78 20.29 -4.11 -17.62
CA MET A 78 20.75 -5.12 -18.56
C MET A 78 19.66 -5.55 -19.55
N ILE A 79 18.41 -5.73 -19.09
CA ILE A 79 17.28 -6.05 -19.98
C ILE A 79 17.09 -4.94 -21.04
N LEU A 80 17.07 -3.68 -20.60
CA LEU A 80 16.91 -2.52 -21.48
C LEU A 80 18.09 -2.35 -22.43
N LEU A 81 19.33 -2.43 -21.92
CA LEU A 81 20.56 -2.33 -22.73
C LEU A 81 20.67 -3.48 -23.73
N ARG A 82 20.32 -4.70 -23.33
CA ARG A 82 20.33 -5.85 -24.25
C ARG A 82 19.29 -5.69 -25.35
N THR A 83 18.11 -5.18 -25.02
CA THR A 83 17.05 -4.87 -25.99
C THR A 83 17.53 -3.80 -26.98
N LEU A 84 18.07 -2.70 -26.46
CA LEU A 84 18.56 -1.57 -27.25
C LEU A 84 19.80 -1.92 -28.09
N HIS A 85 20.77 -2.66 -27.54
CA HIS A 85 21.97 -3.06 -28.27
C HIS A 85 21.62 -4.03 -29.41
N ARG A 86 20.73 -5.00 -29.15
CA ARG A 86 20.24 -5.91 -30.18
C ARG A 86 19.47 -5.17 -31.29
N ASP A 87 18.72 -4.13 -30.94
CA ASP A 87 18.05 -3.27 -31.92
C ASP A 87 19.05 -2.45 -32.75
N ILE A 88 20.11 -1.89 -32.15
CA ILE A 88 21.17 -1.16 -32.88
C ILE A 88 21.93 -2.08 -33.83
N THR A 89 22.33 -3.27 -33.39
CA THR A 89 23.02 -4.25 -34.25
C THR A 89 22.12 -4.66 -35.41
N GLN A 90 20.82 -4.83 -35.16
CA GLN A 90 19.84 -5.15 -36.19
C GLN A 90 19.70 -4.01 -37.22
N TYR A 91 19.69 -2.73 -36.81
CA TYR A 91 19.70 -1.60 -37.74
C TYR A 91 20.95 -1.57 -38.63
N ASN A 92 22.11 -1.91 -38.08
CA ASN A 92 23.36 -1.94 -38.83
C ASN A 92 23.43 -3.15 -39.80
N GLU A 93 22.81 -4.28 -39.47
CA GLU A 93 22.77 -5.48 -40.32
C GLU A 93 21.70 -5.40 -41.43
N VAL A 94 20.60 -4.68 -41.22
CA VAL A 94 19.53 -4.49 -42.23
C VAL A 94 20.00 -3.61 -43.40
N ALA A 95 21.10 -2.86 -43.26
CA ALA A 95 21.75 -2.20 -44.38
C ALA A 95 22.42 -3.18 -45.37
N THR A 96 22.54 -4.47 -45.03
CA THR A 96 23.32 -5.45 -45.81
C THR A 96 22.63 -6.77 -46.15
N ALA A 97 21.43 -7.10 -45.65
CA ALA A 97 20.71 -8.31 -46.09
C ALA A 97 19.18 -8.23 -45.92
N GLU A 98 18.44 -8.45 -47.01
CA GLU A 98 17.02 -8.84 -47.01
C GLU A 98 16.90 -10.29 -46.52
N GLU A 99 16.86 -10.51 -45.21
CA GLU A 99 16.42 -11.80 -44.64
C GLU A 99 15.16 -11.62 -43.80
N VAL A 100 14.08 -12.25 -44.26
CA VAL A 100 12.85 -12.49 -43.50
C VAL A 100 13.20 -13.41 -42.33
N ARG A 101 13.54 -12.81 -41.19
CA ARG A 101 13.82 -13.53 -39.94
C ARG A 101 12.54 -13.72 -39.15
N GLU A 102 12.30 -14.94 -38.69
CA GLU A 102 11.26 -15.27 -37.71
C GLU A 102 11.52 -14.47 -36.41
N GLU A 103 10.61 -13.54 -36.08
CA GLU A 103 10.64 -12.85 -34.80
C GLU A 103 10.46 -13.88 -33.67
N THR A 104 11.32 -13.88 -32.66
CA THR A 104 11.28 -14.84 -31.55
C THR A 104 11.07 -14.15 -30.20
N GLY A 105 10.34 -14.80 -29.30
CA GLY A 105 10.11 -14.33 -27.93
C GLY A 105 9.15 -13.14 -27.84
N TRP A 106 9.57 -12.06 -27.18
CA TRP A 106 8.70 -10.92 -26.89
C TRP A 106 8.25 -10.17 -28.15
N LYS A 107 9.09 -10.00 -29.18
CA LYS A 107 8.69 -9.31 -30.42
C LYS A 107 7.53 -10.02 -31.14
N LEU A 108 7.52 -11.35 -31.08
CA LEU A 108 6.54 -12.21 -31.74
C LEU A 108 5.11 -12.04 -31.21
N VAL A 109 4.96 -11.55 -29.98
CA VAL A 109 3.64 -11.30 -29.36
C VAL A 109 3.14 -9.88 -29.53
N HIS A 110 3.79 -9.03 -30.35
CA HIS A 110 3.43 -7.62 -30.56
C HIS A 110 1.93 -7.40 -30.84
N GLY A 111 1.31 -8.29 -31.63
CA GLY A 111 -0.11 -8.21 -31.99
C GLY A 111 -1.09 -8.60 -30.89
N ASP A 112 -0.64 -9.14 -29.76
CA ASP A 112 -1.53 -9.60 -28.66
C ASP A 112 -1.19 -8.97 -27.29
N VAL A 113 -0.05 -8.29 -27.16
CA VAL A 113 0.44 -7.71 -25.88
C VAL A 113 -0.53 -6.72 -25.23
N PHE A 114 -1.24 -5.92 -26.03
CA PHE A 114 -2.18 -4.92 -25.51
C PHE A 114 -3.62 -5.41 -25.48
N ARG A 115 -3.85 -6.73 -25.63
CA ARG A 115 -5.18 -7.32 -25.55
C ARG A 115 -5.80 -7.03 -24.19
N ARG A 116 -7.12 -6.81 -24.20
CA ARG A 116 -7.91 -6.58 -22.99
C ARG A 116 -7.67 -7.73 -21.98
N PRO A 117 -7.33 -7.44 -20.72
CA PRO A 117 -7.18 -8.47 -19.71
C PRO A 117 -8.53 -9.09 -19.34
N GLN A 118 -8.49 -10.34 -18.87
CA GLN A 118 -9.64 -10.96 -18.20
C GLN A 118 -10.08 -10.08 -17.02
N HIS A 119 -11.38 -9.90 -16.79
CA HIS A 119 -11.89 -9.03 -15.71
C HIS A 119 -11.26 -7.61 -15.70
N SER A 120 -11.09 -6.99 -16.87
CA SER A 120 -10.47 -5.66 -17.05
C SER A 120 -10.99 -4.56 -16.11
N THR A 121 -12.30 -4.54 -15.83
CA THR A 121 -12.91 -3.60 -14.88
C THR A 121 -12.33 -3.74 -13.48
N MET A 122 -12.11 -4.97 -13.01
CA MET A 122 -11.57 -5.22 -11.67
C MET A 122 -10.11 -4.78 -11.59
N LEU A 123 -9.30 -5.05 -12.61
CA LEU A 123 -7.93 -4.56 -12.66
C LEU A 123 -7.88 -3.03 -12.61
N ALA A 124 -8.69 -2.35 -13.42
CA ALA A 124 -8.76 -0.88 -13.44
C ALA A 124 -9.18 -0.31 -12.07
N VAL A 125 -10.16 -0.93 -11.40
CA VAL A 125 -10.63 -0.55 -10.07
C VAL A 125 -9.54 -0.77 -9.01
N SER A 126 -8.82 -1.90 -9.05
CA SER A 126 -7.72 -2.22 -8.14
C SER A 126 -6.54 -1.27 -8.31
N VAL A 127 -6.11 -1.02 -9.55
CA VAL A 127 -5.01 -0.08 -9.83
C VAL A 127 -5.40 1.34 -9.42
N GLY A 128 -6.64 1.76 -9.68
CA GLY A 128 -7.09 3.08 -9.25
C GLY A 128 -7.12 3.26 -7.74
N SER A 129 -7.64 2.26 -7.02
CA SER A 129 -7.64 2.26 -5.56
C SER A 129 -6.23 2.21 -4.99
N GLY A 130 -5.31 1.48 -5.62
CA GLY A 130 -3.89 1.49 -5.26
C GLY A 130 -3.22 2.85 -5.43
N MET A 131 -3.54 3.57 -6.51
CA MET A 131 -3.05 4.94 -6.71
C MET A 131 -3.62 5.94 -5.70
N GLN A 132 -4.84 5.74 -5.22
CA GLN A 132 -5.41 6.49 -4.11
C GLN A 132 -4.63 6.26 -2.81
N VAL A 133 -4.33 5.01 -2.48
CA VAL A 133 -3.53 4.65 -1.30
C VAL A 133 -2.11 5.19 -1.42
N LEU A 134 -1.49 5.08 -2.60
CA LEU A 134 -0.15 5.64 -2.84
C LEU A 134 -0.12 7.16 -2.67
N GLY A 135 -1.08 7.87 -3.26
CA GLY A 135 -1.20 9.33 -3.11
C GLY A 135 -1.40 9.74 -1.66
N MET A 136 -2.24 9.01 -0.91
CA MET A 136 -2.44 9.24 0.52
C MET A 136 -1.14 9.04 1.29
N SER A 137 -0.43 7.94 1.07
CA SER A 137 0.83 7.63 1.76
C SER A 137 1.92 8.67 1.50
N VAL A 138 2.10 9.07 0.23
CA VAL A 138 3.10 10.08 -0.17
C VAL A 138 2.79 11.43 0.47
N VAL A 139 1.55 11.92 0.35
CA VAL A 139 1.18 13.24 0.89
C VAL A 139 1.22 13.25 2.41
N THR A 140 0.80 12.16 3.07
CA THR A 140 0.90 12.03 4.54
C THR A 140 2.35 12.12 5.00
N LEU A 141 3.26 11.42 4.31
CA LEU A 141 4.68 11.45 4.65
C LEU A 141 5.31 12.82 4.41
N ILE A 142 4.93 13.53 3.34
CA ILE A 142 5.39 14.91 3.12
C ILE A 142 4.97 15.80 4.29
N PHE A 143 3.71 15.75 4.73
CA PHE A 143 3.27 16.52 5.90
C PHE A 143 3.97 16.10 7.19
N ALA A 144 4.26 14.81 7.35
CA ALA A 144 5.01 14.30 8.49
C ALA A 144 6.47 14.81 8.49
N LEU A 145 7.14 14.82 7.34
CA LEU A 145 8.51 15.33 7.17
C LEU A 145 8.62 16.83 7.43
N LEU A 146 7.59 17.61 7.06
CA LEU A 146 7.51 19.04 7.35
C LEU A 146 7.21 19.33 8.83
N GLY A 147 6.96 18.32 9.65
CA GLY A 147 6.72 18.46 11.09
C GLY A 147 5.28 18.84 11.46
N PHE A 148 4.35 18.83 10.52
CA PHE A 148 2.94 19.13 10.80
C PHE A 148 2.23 18.01 11.58
N LEU A 149 2.74 16.77 11.50
CA LEU A 149 2.20 15.61 12.19
C LEU A 149 3.07 15.23 13.39
N SER A 150 3.02 16.06 14.44
CA SER A 150 3.71 15.78 15.70
C SER A 150 2.96 14.73 16.53
N PRO A 151 3.65 13.75 17.16
CA PRO A 151 3.06 12.79 18.10
C PRO A 151 2.37 13.44 19.31
N ALA A 152 2.61 14.72 19.56
CA ALA A 152 1.95 15.49 20.63
C ALA A 152 0.42 15.59 20.43
N HIS A 153 -0.06 15.57 19.18
CA HIS A 153 -1.50 15.54 18.87
C HIS A 153 -1.94 14.09 18.62
N ARG A 154 -2.35 13.40 19.70
CA ARG A 154 -2.84 12.02 19.60
C ARG A 154 -3.96 11.92 18.56
N GLY A 155 -3.79 11.03 17.57
CA GLY A 155 -4.77 10.78 16.52
C GLY A 155 -4.70 11.71 15.30
N ALA A 156 -3.86 12.77 15.31
CA ALA A 156 -3.74 13.68 14.17
C ALA A 156 -3.26 12.98 12.89
N LEU A 157 -2.34 12.01 13.01
CA LEU A 157 -1.86 11.21 11.89
C LEU A 157 -2.99 10.40 11.24
N LEU A 158 -3.79 9.69 12.05
CA LEU A 158 -4.91 8.90 11.54
C LEU A 158 -5.99 9.77 10.90
N GLN A 159 -6.35 10.89 11.54
CA GLN A 159 -7.32 11.84 10.97
C GLN A 159 -6.83 12.44 9.64
N SER A 160 -5.54 12.77 9.56
CA SER A 160 -4.92 13.28 8.34
C SER A 160 -4.90 12.23 7.23
N MET A 161 -4.58 10.98 7.55
CA MET A 161 -4.64 9.86 6.59
C MET A 161 -6.06 9.65 6.08
N MET A 162 -7.08 9.69 6.95
CA MET A 162 -8.49 9.56 6.53
C MET A 162 -8.93 10.71 5.61
N LEU A 163 -8.60 11.95 5.97
CA LEU A 163 -8.89 13.11 5.13
C LEU A 163 -8.17 13.00 3.78
N LEU A 164 -6.87 12.74 3.78
CA LEU A 164 -6.09 12.60 2.56
C LEU A 164 -6.57 11.44 1.70
N PHE A 165 -6.95 10.30 2.29
CA PHE A 165 -7.56 9.19 1.56
C PHE A 165 -8.81 9.64 0.80
N THR A 166 -9.69 10.41 1.43
CA THR A 166 -10.92 10.91 0.79
C THR A 166 -10.62 11.87 -0.37
N LEU A 167 -9.64 12.77 -0.20
CA LEU A 167 -9.19 13.71 -1.23
C LEU A 167 -8.53 13.00 -2.41
N MET A 168 -7.74 11.96 -2.15
CA MET A 168 -7.08 11.14 -3.17
C MET A 168 -8.07 10.28 -3.97
N GLY A 169 -9.37 10.32 -3.65
CA GLY A 169 -10.43 9.73 -4.49
C GLY A 169 -10.39 10.24 -5.94
N VAL A 170 -9.94 11.48 -6.17
CA VAL A 170 -9.73 12.03 -7.52
C VAL A 170 -8.70 11.21 -8.31
N LEU A 171 -7.58 10.82 -7.67
CA LEU A 171 -6.56 9.99 -8.32
C LEU A 171 -7.11 8.60 -8.64
N ALA A 172 -7.92 8.03 -7.74
CA ALA A 172 -8.57 6.74 -7.93
C ALA A 172 -9.46 6.74 -9.18
N GLY A 173 -10.38 7.71 -9.25
CA GLY A 173 -11.27 7.87 -10.38
C GLY A 173 -10.53 8.15 -11.68
N TYR A 174 -9.53 9.03 -11.65
CA TYR A 174 -8.72 9.38 -12.82
C TYR A 174 -7.96 8.17 -13.38
N THR A 175 -7.27 7.40 -12.55
CA THR A 175 -6.46 6.27 -13.04
C THR A 175 -7.33 5.09 -13.48
N ALA A 176 -8.39 4.76 -12.73
CA ALA A 176 -9.34 3.71 -13.11
C ALA A 176 -10.06 4.02 -14.43
N SER A 177 -10.48 5.27 -14.63
CA SER A 177 -11.12 5.70 -15.89
C SER A 177 -10.17 5.62 -17.09
N ARG A 178 -8.91 6.03 -16.93
CA ARG A 178 -7.90 5.96 -18.00
C ARG A 178 -7.65 4.52 -18.44
N LEU A 179 -7.51 3.59 -17.49
CA LEU A 179 -7.35 2.17 -17.80
C LEU A 179 -8.61 1.56 -18.42
N CYS A 180 -9.79 1.91 -17.90
CA CYS A 180 -11.06 1.49 -18.49
C CYS A 180 -11.18 1.90 -19.96
N ARG A 181 -10.79 3.14 -20.29
CA ARG A 181 -10.79 3.65 -21.66
C ARG A 181 -9.79 2.91 -22.56
N ILE A 182 -8.63 2.50 -22.03
CA ILE A 182 -7.68 1.64 -22.77
C ILE A 182 -8.29 0.28 -23.09
N PHE A 183 -9.00 -0.33 -22.15
CA PHE A 183 -9.50 -1.71 -22.30
C PHE A 183 -10.80 -1.82 -23.10
N GLU A 184 -11.71 -0.85 -22.96
CA GLU A 184 -13.06 -0.90 -23.52
C GLU A 184 -13.36 0.21 -24.55
N GLY A 185 -12.41 1.12 -24.82
CA GLY A 185 -12.60 2.23 -25.74
C GLY A 185 -13.53 3.33 -25.20
N ASP A 186 -14.07 4.14 -26.11
CA ASP A 186 -14.88 5.34 -25.78
C ASP A 186 -16.34 5.01 -25.38
N GLU A 187 -16.86 3.87 -25.83
CA GLU A 187 -18.18 3.35 -25.44
C GLU A 187 -18.14 2.50 -24.15
N GLY A 188 -16.98 2.44 -23.49
CA GLY A 188 -16.75 1.62 -22.31
C GLY A 188 -17.67 1.95 -21.14
N ARG A 189 -17.82 0.98 -20.22
CA ARG A 189 -18.69 1.06 -19.05
C ARG A 189 -18.08 1.91 -17.93
N TRP A 190 -17.68 3.13 -18.27
CA TRP A 190 -16.96 4.04 -17.37
C TRP A 190 -17.70 4.29 -16.06
N LYS A 191 -19.02 4.51 -16.14
CA LYS A 191 -19.87 4.72 -14.96
C LYS A 191 -19.81 3.52 -14.01
N ARG A 192 -19.82 2.30 -14.55
CA ARG A 192 -19.72 1.06 -13.74
C ARG A 192 -18.34 0.96 -13.08
N THR A 193 -17.28 1.24 -13.82
CA THR A 193 -15.91 1.25 -13.27
C THR A 193 -15.79 2.28 -12.15
N THR A 194 -16.26 3.51 -12.37
CA THR A 194 -16.24 4.59 -11.36
C THR A 194 -17.05 4.23 -10.11
N LEU A 195 -18.24 3.65 -10.27
CA LEU A 195 -19.04 3.15 -9.13
C LEU A 195 -18.27 2.07 -8.36
N LEU A 196 -17.70 1.10 -9.04
CA LEU A 196 -16.91 0.05 -8.38
C LEU A 196 -15.67 0.63 -7.67
N THR A 197 -14.98 1.61 -8.26
CA THR A 197 -13.86 2.31 -7.60
C THR A 197 -14.29 3.02 -6.33
N ALA A 198 -15.46 3.67 -6.34
CA ALA A 198 -15.95 4.41 -5.18
C ALA A 198 -16.45 3.51 -4.03
N PHE A 199 -16.95 2.30 -4.35
CA PHE A 199 -17.65 1.44 -3.39
C PHE A 199 -16.94 0.15 -3.01
N LEU A 200 -16.18 -0.50 -3.91
CA LEU A 200 -15.69 -1.86 -3.68
C LEU A 200 -14.74 -1.94 -2.47
N TYR A 201 -13.59 -1.28 -2.55
CA TYR A 201 -12.59 -1.32 -1.48
C TYR A 201 -12.95 -0.46 -0.27
N PRO A 202 -13.40 0.81 -0.42
CA PRO A 202 -13.86 1.60 0.72
C PRO A 202 -15.01 0.92 1.47
N GLY A 203 -15.96 0.31 0.75
CA GLY A 203 -17.07 -0.42 1.34
C GLY A 203 -16.65 -1.70 2.03
N ALA A 204 -15.74 -2.48 1.44
CA ALA A 204 -15.17 -3.65 2.11
C ALA A 204 -14.47 -3.28 3.42
N PHE A 205 -13.65 -2.22 3.42
CA PHE A 205 -12.97 -1.75 4.63
C PHE A 205 -13.96 -1.22 5.67
N PHE A 206 -15.00 -0.50 5.24
CA PHE A 206 -16.05 -0.02 6.13
C PHE A 206 -16.82 -1.18 6.77
N VAL A 207 -17.14 -2.24 6.02
CA VAL A 207 -17.82 -3.43 6.56
C VAL A 207 -16.96 -4.13 7.61
N ILE A 208 -15.67 -4.36 7.32
CA ILE A 208 -14.74 -4.95 8.30
C ILE A 208 -14.68 -4.07 9.55
N PHE A 209 -14.43 -2.77 9.38
CA PHE A 209 -14.38 -1.81 10.48
C PHE A 209 -15.69 -1.78 11.29
N PHE A 210 -16.85 -1.83 10.63
CA PHE A 210 -18.14 -1.82 11.29
C PHE A 210 -18.36 -3.07 12.13
N ILE A 211 -18.09 -4.26 11.58
CA ILE A 211 -18.20 -5.53 12.33
C ILE A 211 -17.29 -5.51 13.55
N LEU A 212 -16.05 -5.06 13.37
CA LEU A 212 -15.11 -4.90 14.48
C LEU A 212 -15.65 -3.94 15.55
N ASN A 213 -16.20 -2.80 15.14
CA ASN A 213 -16.78 -1.82 16.07
C ASN A 213 -17.99 -2.38 16.83
N LEU A 214 -18.83 -3.19 16.18
CA LEU A 214 -19.94 -3.91 16.85
C LEU A 214 -19.43 -4.85 17.94
N CYS A 215 -18.33 -5.57 17.71
CA CYS A 215 -17.71 -6.41 18.73
C CYS A 215 -17.21 -5.60 19.92
N ILE A 216 -16.62 -4.41 19.68
CA ILE A 216 -16.15 -3.52 20.76
C ILE A 216 -17.34 -2.97 21.57
N TRP A 217 -18.44 -2.60 20.90
CA TRP A 217 -19.67 -2.18 21.59
C TRP A 217 -20.26 -3.29 22.46
N GLY A 218 -20.23 -4.54 21.98
CA GLY A 218 -20.68 -5.70 22.75
C GLY A 218 -19.95 -5.86 24.09
N GLU A 219 -18.65 -5.53 24.13
CA GLU A 219 -17.81 -5.54 25.34
C GLU A 219 -17.95 -4.27 26.20
N LYS A 220 -18.81 -3.32 25.82
CA LYS A 220 -18.97 -2.01 26.47
C LYS A 220 -17.64 -1.25 26.65
N SER A 221 -16.69 -1.46 25.72
CA SER A 221 -15.36 -0.87 25.80
C SER A 221 -15.39 0.62 25.42
N SER A 222 -14.62 1.44 26.13
CA SER A 222 -14.43 2.87 25.83
C SER A 222 -13.69 3.12 24.51
N GLY A 223 -13.07 2.08 23.95
CA GLY A 223 -12.44 2.13 22.62
C GLY A 223 -13.44 2.08 21.46
N ALA A 224 -14.73 1.90 21.72
CA ALA A 224 -15.72 1.82 20.66
C ALA A 224 -15.97 3.18 20.01
N VAL A 225 -16.00 3.19 18.68
CA VAL A 225 -16.29 4.39 17.91
C VAL A 225 -17.77 4.74 18.09
N PRO A 226 -18.11 5.94 18.58
CA PRO A 226 -19.50 6.31 18.85
C PRO A 226 -20.33 6.42 17.56
N PHE A 227 -21.64 6.30 17.67
CA PHE A 227 -22.55 6.36 16.52
C PHE A 227 -22.40 7.65 15.70
N THR A 228 -22.17 8.79 16.37
CA THR A 228 -21.99 10.09 15.71
C THR A 228 -20.78 10.11 14.78
N THR A 229 -19.64 9.55 15.21
CA THR A 229 -18.45 9.50 14.36
C THR A 229 -18.62 8.50 13.23
N MET A 230 -19.29 7.36 13.47
CA MET A 230 -19.70 6.44 12.40
C MET A 230 -20.54 7.13 11.31
N PHE A 231 -21.55 7.90 11.72
CA PHE A 231 -22.37 8.67 10.79
C PHE A 231 -21.56 9.73 10.04
N ALA A 232 -20.64 10.43 10.72
CA ALA A 232 -19.73 11.39 10.09
C ALA A 232 -18.84 10.72 9.02
N LEU A 233 -18.36 9.50 9.26
CA LEU A 233 -17.58 8.74 8.27
C LEU A 233 -18.41 8.38 7.03
N LEU A 234 -19.69 8.04 7.20
CA LEU A 234 -20.60 7.81 6.07
C LEU A 234 -20.82 9.10 5.27
N VAL A 235 -21.07 10.23 5.93
CA VAL A 235 -21.22 11.53 5.26
C VAL A 235 -19.94 11.90 4.52
N LEU A 236 -18.77 11.68 5.11
CA LEU A 236 -17.48 11.92 4.45
C LEU A 236 -17.27 11.01 3.23
N TRP A 237 -17.66 9.73 3.32
CA TRP A 237 -17.53 8.78 2.21
C TRP A 237 -18.50 9.12 1.07
N PHE A 238 -19.80 9.19 1.34
CA PHE A 238 -20.83 9.41 0.31
C PHE A 238 -20.88 10.87 -0.16
N GLY A 239 -20.68 11.84 0.73
CA GLY A 239 -20.81 13.27 0.45
C GLY A 239 -19.54 13.90 -0.14
N VAL A 240 -18.36 13.33 0.12
CA VAL A 240 -17.08 13.90 -0.34
C VAL A 240 -16.32 12.92 -1.23
N SER A 241 -15.98 11.73 -0.72
CA SER A 241 -15.13 10.78 -1.44
C SER A 241 -15.75 10.28 -2.74
N VAL A 242 -17.04 9.89 -2.72
CA VAL A 242 -17.74 9.41 -3.93
C VAL A 242 -17.76 10.50 -5.03
N PRO A 243 -18.22 11.75 -4.79
CA PRO A 243 -18.14 12.83 -5.77
C PRO A 243 -16.72 13.08 -6.30
N LEU A 244 -15.69 13.04 -5.45
CA LEU A 244 -14.29 13.21 -5.88
C LEU A 244 -13.83 12.10 -6.82
N VAL A 245 -14.23 10.85 -6.58
CA VAL A 245 -13.95 9.73 -7.51
C VAL A 245 -14.64 9.96 -8.87
N PHE A 246 -15.89 10.41 -8.87
CA PHE A 246 -16.59 10.76 -10.11
C PHE A 246 -15.93 11.93 -10.84
N PHE A 247 -15.50 12.96 -10.10
CA PHE A 247 -14.79 14.10 -10.65
C PHE A 247 -13.46 13.69 -11.30
N GLY A 248 -12.67 12.87 -10.61
CA GLY A 248 -11.44 12.30 -11.16
C GLY A 248 -11.68 11.47 -12.41
N ALA A 249 -12.72 10.62 -12.40
CA ALA A 249 -13.10 9.80 -13.54
C ALA A 249 -13.53 10.65 -14.76
N TYR A 250 -14.29 11.73 -14.51
CA TYR A 250 -14.69 12.67 -15.55
C TYR A 250 -13.48 13.33 -16.23
N ILE A 251 -12.49 13.78 -15.45
CA ILE A 251 -11.24 14.34 -15.98
C ILE A 251 -10.47 13.28 -16.78
N GLY A 252 -10.39 12.06 -16.25
CA GLY A 252 -9.67 10.95 -16.89
C GLY A 252 -10.28 10.55 -18.25
N PHE A 253 -11.61 10.49 -18.32
CA PHE A 253 -12.33 10.21 -19.57
C PHE A 253 -12.23 11.34 -20.59
N LYS A 254 -12.26 12.61 -20.17
CA LYS A 254 -12.16 13.74 -21.10
C LYS A 254 -10.80 13.86 -21.78
N LYS A 255 -9.71 13.46 -21.13
CA LYS A 255 -8.38 13.47 -21.75
C LYS A 255 -8.29 12.47 -22.90
N ALA A 256 -7.59 12.82 -23.97
CA ALA A 256 -7.36 11.97 -25.14
C ALA A 256 -6.94 10.53 -24.76
N ALA A 257 -7.50 9.54 -25.46
CA ALA A 257 -7.19 8.13 -25.24
C ALA A 257 -5.68 7.88 -25.35
N ILE A 258 -5.16 6.97 -24.54
CA ILE A 258 -3.75 6.58 -24.63
C ILE A 258 -3.62 5.69 -25.86
N GLU A 259 -2.96 6.21 -26.89
CA GLU A 259 -2.68 5.43 -28.10
C GLU A 259 -1.69 4.30 -27.79
N LEU A 260 -2.08 3.09 -28.17
CA LEU A 260 -1.26 1.90 -28.05
C LEU A 260 -0.36 1.80 -29.30
N PRO A 261 0.93 1.48 -29.13
CA PRO A 261 1.88 1.51 -30.25
C PRO A 261 1.58 0.46 -31.32
N VAL A 262 0.86 -0.61 -30.97
CA VAL A 262 0.59 -1.73 -31.86
C VAL A 262 -0.90 -2.05 -31.86
N ARG A 263 -1.44 -2.37 -33.03
CA ARG A 263 -2.82 -2.83 -33.17
C ARG A 263 -2.95 -4.28 -32.71
N THR A 264 -4.06 -4.57 -32.04
CA THR A 264 -4.34 -5.93 -31.58
C THR A 264 -4.93 -6.78 -32.69
N ASN A 265 -4.43 -8.02 -32.84
CA ASN A 265 -4.94 -8.97 -33.80
C ASN A 265 -6.36 -9.42 -33.42
N PRO A 266 -7.25 -9.70 -34.40
CA PRO A 266 -8.61 -10.18 -34.08
C PRO A 266 -8.61 -11.52 -33.35
N MET A 267 -7.78 -12.46 -33.81
CA MET A 267 -7.66 -13.80 -33.23
C MET A 267 -6.50 -13.87 -32.24
N PRO A 268 -6.73 -14.39 -31.02
CA PRO A 268 -5.66 -14.55 -30.04
C PRO A 268 -4.70 -15.67 -30.45
N ARG A 269 -3.40 -15.42 -30.36
CA ARG A 269 -2.38 -16.47 -30.51
C ARG A 269 -2.46 -17.50 -29.37
N ALA A 270 -2.15 -18.75 -29.70
CA ALA A 270 -2.00 -19.81 -28.70
C ALA A 270 -0.72 -19.62 -27.87
N ILE A 271 -0.85 -19.73 -26.56
CA ILE A 271 0.27 -19.57 -25.62
C ILE A 271 0.96 -20.94 -25.45
N PRO A 272 2.28 -21.04 -25.61
CA PRO A 272 2.99 -22.30 -25.44
C PRO A 272 2.91 -22.79 -23.98
N MET A 273 3.01 -24.10 -23.78
CA MET A 273 3.00 -24.68 -22.44
C MET A 273 4.23 -24.23 -21.65
N GLN A 274 4.00 -23.52 -20.55
CA GLN A 274 5.04 -23.03 -19.67
C GLN A 274 5.46 -24.10 -18.66
N PRO A 275 6.77 -24.17 -18.30
CA PRO A 275 7.19 -24.99 -17.19
C PRO A 275 6.59 -24.48 -15.87
N TRP A 276 6.53 -25.35 -14.86
CA TRP A 276 5.86 -25.04 -13.58
C TRP A 276 6.38 -23.76 -12.90
N PHE A 277 7.69 -23.49 -12.97
CA PHE A 277 8.31 -22.31 -12.38
C PHE A 277 8.06 -21.01 -13.15
N ALA A 278 7.58 -21.09 -14.39
CA ALA A 278 7.20 -19.94 -15.20
C ALA A 278 5.69 -19.64 -15.13
N GLN A 279 4.93 -20.43 -14.36
CA GLN A 279 3.49 -20.19 -14.18
C GLN A 279 3.24 -18.85 -13.46
N PRO A 280 2.23 -18.06 -13.89
CA PRO A 280 1.94 -16.73 -13.34
C PRO A 280 1.78 -16.67 -11.82
N LEU A 281 1.19 -17.71 -11.21
CA LEU A 281 0.99 -17.77 -9.76
C LEU A 281 2.32 -17.93 -9.02
N PHE A 282 3.18 -18.83 -9.49
CA PHE A 282 4.48 -19.08 -8.86
C PHE A 282 5.40 -17.86 -9.01
N THR A 283 5.50 -17.30 -10.23
CA THR A 283 6.32 -16.10 -10.48
C THR A 283 5.83 -14.91 -9.67
N SER A 284 4.51 -14.74 -9.54
CA SER A 284 3.94 -13.68 -8.71
C SER A 284 4.29 -13.84 -7.23
N LEU A 285 4.23 -15.06 -6.68
CA LEU A 285 4.59 -15.31 -5.28
C LEU A 285 6.08 -15.06 -5.03
N VAL A 286 6.96 -15.55 -5.90
CA VAL A 286 8.41 -15.32 -5.78
C VAL A 286 8.74 -13.83 -5.90
N GLY A 287 8.09 -13.11 -6.82
CA GLY A 287 8.26 -11.67 -7.00
C GLY A 287 7.98 -10.87 -5.73
N GLY A 288 6.94 -11.24 -4.97
CA GLY A 288 6.52 -10.53 -3.76
C GLY A 288 7.49 -10.59 -2.58
N ILE A 289 8.45 -11.54 -2.60
CA ILE A 289 9.43 -11.71 -1.51
C ILE A 289 10.32 -10.46 -1.39
N LEU A 290 10.71 -9.87 -2.52
CA LEU A 290 11.66 -8.76 -2.56
C LEU A 290 11.05 -7.44 -2.06
N PRO A 291 9.85 -7.01 -2.52
CA PRO A 291 9.16 -5.87 -1.93
C PRO A 291 8.84 -6.07 -0.44
N PHE A 292 8.51 -7.29 -0.02
CA PHE A 292 8.32 -7.58 1.40
C PHE A 292 9.62 -7.39 2.21
N GLY A 293 10.74 -7.92 1.72
CA GLY A 293 12.05 -7.76 2.35
C GLY A 293 12.44 -6.29 2.54
N ALA A 294 12.11 -5.42 1.58
CA ALA A 294 12.36 -3.98 1.66
C ALA A 294 11.55 -3.26 2.75
N VAL A 295 10.36 -3.77 3.12
CA VAL A 295 9.48 -3.17 4.14
C VAL A 295 9.60 -3.86 5.49
N PHE A 296 10.12 -5.09 5.53
CA PHE A 296 10.08 -5.98 6.69
C PHE A 296 10.49 -5.31 8.01
N THR A 297 11.59 -4.58 8.00
CA THR A 297 12.13 -3.94 9.21
C THR A 297 11.26 -2.78 9.68
N GLU A 298 10.79 -1.91 8.77
CA GLU A 298 9.86 -0.85 9.13
C GLU A 298 8.50 -1.38 9.54
N LEU A 299 8.03 -2.48 8.91
CA LEU A 299 6.80 -3.14 9.30
C LEU A 299 6.86 -3.59 10.77
N PHE A 300 7.98 -4.16 11.21
CA PHE A 300 8.18 -4.52 12.62
C PHE A 300 8.02 -3.30 13.55
N PHE A 301 8.62 -2.16 13.21
CA PHE A 301 8.53 -0.95 14.02
C PHE A 301 7.14 -0.31 13.99
N ILE A 302 6.49 -0.28 12.82
CA ILE A 302 5.12 0.19 12.67
C ILE A 302 4.17 -0.66 13.50
N MET A 303 4.29 -1.98 13.42
CA MET A 303 3.46 -2.89 14.21
C MET A 303 3.71 -2.76 15.72
N SER A 304 4.96 -2.60 16.13
CA SER A 304 5.30 -2.34 17.53
C SER A 304 4.74 -1.00 18.01
N SER A 305 4.73 0.02 17.16
CA SER A 305 4.12 1.30 17.48
C SER A 305 2.59 1.21 17.61
N LEU A 306 1.94 0.53 16.67
CA LEU A 306 0.47 0.37 16.65
C LEU A 306 -0.04 -0.47 17.83
N TRP A 307 0.63 -1.57 18.15
CA TRP A 307 0.13 -2.57 19.09
C TRP A 307 0.76 -2.54 20.48
N LEU A 308 2.02 -2.11 20.61
CA LEU A 308 2.72 -1.99 21.90
C LEU A 308 2.80 -0.52 22.37
N HIS A 309 2.10 0.40 21.70
CA HIS A 309 2.05 1.83 22.00
C HIS A 309 3.43 2.51 22.10
N GLN A 310 4.44 1.99 21.38
CA GLN A 310 5.76 2.61 21.29
C GLN A 310 5.72 3.84 20.35
N PHE A 311 6.43 4.91 20.68
CA PHE A 311 6.46 6.12 19.85
C PHE A 311 7.32 5.92 18.60
N TYR A 312 6.73 5.87 17.42
CA TYR A 312 7.48 5.93 16.16
C TYR A 312 7.59 7.37 15.68
N TYR A 313 8.80 7.96 15.74
CA TYR A 313 9.05 9.35 15.35
C TYR A 313 10.00 9.49 14.13
N LEU A 314 10.25 8.38 13.45
CA LEU A 314 11.26 8.27 12.40
C LEU A 314 10.67 8.42 10.99
N PHE A 315 9.85 9.46 10.77
CA PHE A 315 9.19 9.71 9.48
C PHE A 315 10.16 9.87 8.30
N GLY A 316 11.39 10.36 8.56
CA GLY A 316 12.48 10.40 7.59
C GLY A 316 12.84 9.03 7.00
N PHE A 317 12.99 8.03 7.87
CA PHE A 317 13.29 6.66 7.45
C PHE A 317 12.09 6.02 6.74
N LEU A 318 10.87 6.24 7.24
CA LEU A 318 9.65 5.75 6.60
C LEU A 318 9.49 6.29 5.17
N ALA A 319 9.80 7.57 4.94
CA ALA A 319 9.76 8.18 3.61
C ALA A 319 10.80 7.56 2.66
N LEU A 320 12.02 7.33 3.14
CA LEU A 320 13.06 6.66 2.35
C LEU A 320 12.64 5.23 1.99
N VAL A 321 12.09 4.48 2.94
CA VAL A 321 11.60 3.12 2.70
C VAL A 321 10.44 3.12 1.72
N LEU A 322 9.51 4.08 1.78
CA LEU A 322 8.46 4.19 0.75
C LEU A 322 9.05 4.35 -0.66
N VAL A 323 10.09 5.18 -0.82
CA VAL A 323 10.77 5.34 -2.13
C VAL A 323 11.39 4.02 -2.58
N ILE A 324 12.11 3.33 -1.69
CA ILE A 324 12.71 2.02 -1.99
C ILE A 324 11.62 1.02 -2.41
N VAL A 325 10.49 0.97 -1.72
CA VAL A 325 9.37 0.07 -2.05
C VAL A 325 8.79 0.38 -3.42
N VAL A 326 8.58 1.66 -3.74
CA VAL A 326 8.04 2.08 -5.04
C VAL A 326 8.97 1.62 -6.16
N VAL A 327 10.28 1.84 -6.02
CA VAL A 327 11.27 1.43 -7.02
C VAL A 327 11.35 -0.10 -7.12
N THR A 328 11.49 -0.81 -6.00
CA THR A 328 11.55 -2.28 -5.99
C THR A 328 10.30 -2.93 -6.58
N CYS A 329 9.10 -2.40 -6.29
CA CYS A 329 7.85 -2.90 -6.89
C CYS A 329 7.82 -2.69 -8.41
N ALA A 330 8.27 -1.53 -8.88
CA ALA A 330 8.35 -1.22 -10.30
C ALA A 330 9.34 -2.15 -11.01
N GLU A 331 10.55 -2.31 -10.48
CA GLU A 331 11.61 -3.13 -11.09
C GLU A 331 11.24 -4.61 -11.17
N ILE A 332 10.70 -5.18 -10.08
CA ILE A 332 10.28 -6.59 -10.08
C ILE A 332 9.13 -6.84 -11.04
N SER A 333 8.16 -5.94 -11.09
CA SER A 333 7.03 -6.09 -12.00
C SER A 333 7.48 -5.99 -13.45
N ILE A 334 8.39 -5.06 -13.79
CA ILE A 334 9.00 -4.93 -15.11
C ILE A 334 9.79 -6.19 -15.48
N ALA A 335 10.67 -6.66 -14.59
CA ALA A 335 11.50 -7.84 -14.84
C ALA A 335 10.67 -9.09 -15.10
N LEU A 336 9.68 -9.38 -14.23
CA LEU A 336 8.80 -10.54 -14.40
C LEU A 336 7.90 -10.41 -15.64
N THR A 337 7.42 -9.20 -15.94
CA THR A 337 6.67 -8.94 -17.18
C THR A 337 7.53 -9.22 -18.41
N TYR A 338 8.78 -8.77 -18.42
CA TYR A 338 9.70 -9.04 -19.51
C TYR A 338 9.98 -10.54 -19.66
N PHE A 339 10.26 -11.25 -18.55
CA PHE A 339 10.46 -12.70 -18.59
C PHE A 339 9.22 -13.44 -19.13
N GLN A 340 8.02 -13.04 -18.71
CA GLN A 340 6.76 -13.60 -19.22
C GLN A 340 6.61 -13.37 -20.73
N LEU A 341 6.90 -12.16 -21.22
CA LEU A 341 6.84 -11.83 -22.64
C LEU A 341 7.90 -12.60 -23.46
N THR A 342 9.10 -12.82 -22.92
CA THR A 342 10.11 -13.65 -23.60
C THR A 342 9.70 -15.10 -23.72
N SER A 343 8.79 -15.57 -22.87
CA SER A 343 8.18 -16.90 -22.94
C SER A 343 6.94 -16.95 -23.84
N GLU A 344 6.67 -15.91 -24.64
CA GLU A 344 5.51 -15.81 -25.54
C GLU A 344 4.14 -15.80 -24.84
N ASP A 345 4.10 -15.48 -23.54
CA ASP A 345 2.85 -15.25 -22.82
C ASP A 345 2.54 -13.75 -22.73
N TYR A 346 1.47 -13.33 -23.41
CA TYR A 346 1.03 -11.94 -23.45
C TYR A 346 0.07 -11.56 -22.30
N ASN A 347 -0.31 -12.49 -21.41
CA ASN A 347 -1.23 -12.19 -20.29
C ASN A 347 -0.52 -11.55 -19.09
N TRP A 348 0.19 -10.44 -19.33
CA TRP A 348 1.03 -9.79 -18.32
C TRP A 348 0.27 -8.86 -17.36
N TRP A 349 -0.93 -8.38 -17.74
CA TRP A 349 -1.66 -7.39 -16.94
C TRP A 349 -1.88 -7.79 -15.47
N TRP A 350 -2.48 -8.96 -15.22
CA TRP A 350 -2.69 -9.42 -13.85
C TRP A 350 -1.40 -9.91 -13.20
N THR A 351 -0.53 -10.57 -13.96
CA THR A 351 0.77 -11.01 -13.45
C THR A 351 1.60 -9.83 -12.95
N SER A 352 1.58 -8.69 -13.65
CA SER A 352 2.28 -7.46 -13.21
C SER A 352 1.68 -6.86 -11.94
N PHE A 353 0.36 -6.95 -11.77
CA PHE A 353 -0.31 -6.54 -10.54
C PHE A 353 0.08 -7.46 -9.37
N PHE A 354 0.02 -8.77 -9.56
CA PHE A 354 0.32 -9.74 -8.51
C PHE A 354 1.82 -9.94 -8.25
N ALA A 355 2.70 -9.61 -9.20
CA ALA A 355 4.15 -9.69 -9.06
C ALA A 355 4.67 -8.92 -7.84
N SER A 356 4.18 -7.70 -7.66
CA SER A 356 4.47 -6.86 -6.49
C SER A 356 3.36 -6.92 -5.45
N GLY A 357 2.09 -7.06 -5.86
CA GLY A 357 0.93 -7.16 -4.98
C GLY A 357 0.94 -8.34 -4.02
N SER A 358 1.54 -9.47 -4.42
CA SER A 358 1.69 -10.66 -3.57
C SER A 358 2.52 -10.41 -2.31
N SER A 359 3.31 -9.33 -2.28
CA SER A 359 4.05 -8.91 -1.07
C SER A 359 3.15 -8.74 0.16
N ALA A 360 1.89 -8.38 -0.03
CA ALA A 360 0.89 -8.27 1.02
C ALA A 360 0.57 -9.61 1.71
N LEU A 361 0.68 -10.73 1.00
CA LEU A 361 0.52 -12.05 1.59
C LEU A 361 1.62 -12.30 2.64
N TYR A 362 2.87 -11.91 2.33
CA TYR A 362 3.97 -12.00 3.29
C TYR A 362 3.79 -11.03 4.46
N VAL A 363 3.27 -9.82 4.23
CA VAL A 363 2.88 -8.88 5.32
C VAL A 363 1.85 -9.53 6.24
N PHE A 364 0.83 -10.17 5.69
CA PHE A 364 -0.21 -10.83 6.48
C PHE A 364 0.33 -12.06 7.24
N LEU A 365 1.13 -12.91 6.60
CA LEU A 365 1.79 -14.04 7.26
C LEU A 365 2.72 -13.58 8.38
N TYR A 366 3.48 -12.51 8.15
CA TYR A 366 4.30 -11.90 9.19
C TYR A 366 3.47 -11.40 10.36
N SER A 367 2.26 -10.87 10.11
CA SER A 367 1.35 -10.46 11.18
C SER A 367 0.92 -11.63 12.07
N ILE A 368 0.69 -12.81 11.49
CA ILE A 368 0.39 -14.04 12.27
C ILE A 368 1.59 -14.42 13.15
N LEU A 369 2.81 -14.38 12.59
CA LEU A 369 4.03 -14.67 13.34
C LEU A 369 4.28 -13.65 14.46
N TYR A 370 4.04 -12.37 14.19
CA TYR A 370 4.17 -11.30 15.17
C TYR A 370 3.15 -11.47 16.31
N PHE A 371 1.90 -11.81 15.98
CA PHE A 371 0.87 -12.14 16.97
C PHE A 371 1.31 -13.27 17.90
N ALA A 372 1.79 -14.39 17.33
CA ALA A 372 2.18 -15.55 18.13
C ALA A 372 3.45 -15.34 18.98
N SER A 373 4.37 -14.47 18.55
CA SER A 373 5.69 -14.32 19.19
C SER A 373 5.83 -13.09 20.09
N ARG A 374 5.06 -12.03 19.85
CA ARG A 374 5.23 -10.73 20.52
C ARG A 374 4.01 -10.25 21.30
N LEU A 375 2.80 -10.65 20.89
CA LEU A 375 1.58 -10.18 21.54
C LEU A 375 1.08 -11.21 22.56
N GLN A 376 0.73 -10.71 23.75
CA GLN A 376 0.03 -11.47 24.79
C GLN A 376 -1.44 -11.05 24.82
N ILE A 377 -2.13 -11.25 23.69
CA ILE A 377 -3.58 -10.97 23.58
C ILE A 377 -4.35 -12.28 23.79
N GLU A 378 -5.11 -12.35 24.89
CA GLU A 378 -5.94 -13.53 25.21
C GLU A 378 -7.41 -13.35 24.84
N ARG A 379 -7.92 -12.11 24.86
CA ARG A 379 -9.34 -11.83 24.61
C ARG A 379 -9.69 -11.97 23.13
N LEU A 380 -10.72 -12.76 22.83
CA LEU A 380 -11.22 -13.02 21.47
C LEU A 380 -11.48 -11.73 20.67
N VAL A 381 -12.15 -10.74 21.27
CA VAL A 381 -12.47 -9.47 20.59
C VAL A 381 -11.20 -8.72 20.18
N SER A 382 -10.16 -8.71 21.03
CA SER A 382 -8.87 -8.12 20.71
C SER A 382 -8.12 -8.88 19.61
N VAL A 383 -8.25 -10.21 19.57
CA VAL A 383 -7.72 -11.04 18.47
C VAL A 383 -8.42 -10.71 17.14
N MET A 384 -9.75 -10.59 17.15
CA MET A 384 -10.52 -10.18 15.98
C MET A 384 -10.12 -8.80 15.49
N LEU A 385 -9.95 -7.84 16.40
CA LEU A 385 -9.48 -6.49 16.06
C LEU A 385 -8.11 -6.52 15.41
N TYR A 386 -7.18 -7.29 15.98
CA TYR A 386 -5.84 -7.44 15.44
C TYR A 386 -5.88 -7.94 13.99
N PHE A 387 -6.48 -9.09 13.74
CA PHE A 387 -6.52 -9.67 12.40
C PHE A 387 -7.36 -8.85 11.42
N GLY A 388 -8.43 -8.21 11.89
CA GLY A 388 -9.26 -7.34 11.06
C GLY A 388 -8.49 -6.12 10.55
N TYR A 389 -7.77 -5.40 11.44
CA TYR A 389 -6.93 -4.27 11.02
C TYR A 389 -5.73 -4.71 10.19
N MET A 390 -5.07 -5.82 10.54
CA MET A 390 -3.95 -6.35 9.75
C MET A 390 -4.40 -6.80 8.35
N SER A 391 -5.63 -7.32 8.20
CA SER A 391 -6.22 -7.64 6.90
C SER A 391 -6.44 -6.39 6.05
N ILE A 392 -6.97 -5.31 6.65
CA ILE A 392 -7.13 -4.01 5.95
C ILE A 392 -5.77 -3.50 5.48
N ILE A 393 -4.76 -3.49 6.36
CA ILE A 393 -3.40 -3.06 6.03
C ILE A 393 -2.81 -3.90 4.89
N ALA A 394 -2.95 -5.23 4.95
CA ALA A 394 -2.45 -6.13 3.91
C ALA A 394 -3.13 -5.86 2.55
N VAL A 395 -4.47 -5.71 2.51
CA VAL A 395 -5.18 -5.41 1.27
C VAL A 395 -4.79 -4.03 0.72
N MET A 396 -4.69 -3.00 1.57
CA MET A 396 -4.21 -1.67 1.15
C MET A 396 -2.80 -1.74 0.59
N PHE A 397 -1.92 -2.53 1.22
CA PHE A 397 -0.56 -2.75 0.73
C PHE A 397 -0.55 -3.47 -0.62
N ALA A 398 -1.39 -4.49 -0.82
CA ALA A 398 -1.53 -5.21 -2.09
C ALA A 398 -1.98 -4.30 -3.23
N LEU A 399 -2.94 -3.41 -2.94
CA LEU A 399 -3.42 -2.42 -3.89
C LEU A 399 -2.32 -1.42 -4.25
N LEU A 400 -1.61 -0.88 -3.26
CA LEU A 400 -0.53 0.08 -3.46
C LEU A 400 0.60 -0.54 -4.31
N THR A 401 1.13 -1.69 -3.91
CA THR A 401 2.26 -2.33 -4.59
C THR A 401 1.86 -2.83 -5.96
N GLY A 402 0.70 -3.48 -6.09
CA GLY A 402 0.20 -3.97 -7.38
C GLY A 402 -0.13 -2.86 -8.38
N ALA A 403 -0.62 -1.70 -7.93
CA ALA A 403 -0.84 -0.54 -8.80
C ALA A 403 0.48 0.02 -9.35
N ILE A 404 1.50 0.15 -8.49
CA ILE A 404 2.86 0.56 -8.92
C ILE A 404 3.40 -0.42 -9.96
N GLY A 405 3.31 -1.71 -9.69
CA GLY A 405 3.76 -2.75 -10.60
C GLY A 405 3.08 -2.71 -11.97
N THR A 406 1.75 -2.60 -11.97
CA THR A 406 0.98 -2.57 -13.23
C THR A 406 1.28 -1.33 -14.06
N ILE A 407 1.40 -0.15 -13.43
CA ILE A 407 1.70 1.10 -14.14
C ILE A 407 3.14 1.08 -14.67
N ALA A 408 4.10 0.61 -13.88
CA ALA A 408 5.49 0.48 -14.30
C ALA A 408 5.64 -0.48 -15.49
N SER A 409 5.03 -1.67 -15.40
CA SER A 409 4.99 -2.64 -16.50
C SER A 409 4.30 -2.06 -17.73
N PHE A 410 3.19 -1.34 -17.58
CA PHE A 410 2.51 -0.72 -18.72
C PHE A 410 3.39 0.33 -19.44
N ILE A 411 4.09 1.18 -18.69
CA ILE A 411 5.02 2.17 -19.25
C ILE A 411 6.15 1.45 -19.99
N PHE A 412 6.74 0.43 -19.36
CA PHE A 412 7.81 -0.38 -19.94
C PHE A 412 7.35 -1.06 -21.24
N VAL A 413 6.23 -1.77 -21.22
CA VAL A 413 5.67 -2.46 -22.39
C VAL A 413 5.38 -1.46 -23.51
N ARG A 414 4.79 -0.29 -23.23
CA ARG A 414 4.61 0.74 -24.26
C ARG A 414 5.92 1.27 -24.82
N ALA A 415 6.97 1.40 -24.01
CA ALA A 415 8.27 1.84 -24.46
C ALA A 415 8.93 0.81 -25.41
N ILE A 416 8.95 -0.48 -25.05
CA ILE A 416 9.61 -1.52 -25.85
C ILE A 416 8.85 -1.86 -27.15
N TYR A 417 7.50 -1.79 -27.16
CA TYR A 417 6.72 -2.03 -28.38
C TYR A 417 6.56 -0.77 -29.23
N GLY A 418 6.70 0.43 -28.64
CA GLY A 418 6.74 1.69 -29.38
C GLY A 418 8.05 1.90 -30.16
N SER A 419 9.13 1.20 -29.81
CA SER A 419 10.37 1.22 -30.57
C SER A 419 10.36 0.26 -31.77
N ILE A 420 9.41 -0.68 -31.83
CA ILE A 420 9.29 -1.58 -32.98
C ILE A 420 8.61 -0.82 -34.12
N LYS A 421 9.32 -0.69 -35.25
CA LYS A 421 8.71 -0.23 -36.50
C LYS A 421 8.04 -1.44 -37.16
N ILE A 422 6.73 -1.55 -37.00
CA ILE A 422 5.91 -2.52 -37.71
C ILE A 422 5.03 -1.68 -38.63
N ASP A 423 5.29 -1.75 -39.93
CA ASP A 423 4.54 -1.02 -40.97
C ASP A 423 3.12 -1.58 -41.15
#